data_AF-A0A0F9A253-F1
#
_entry.id   AF-A0A0F9A253-F1
#
_cell.length_a   1.000
_cell.length_b   1.000
_cell.length_c   1.000
_cell.angle_alpha   90.00
_cell.angle_beta   90.00
_cell.angle_gamma   90.00
#
_symmetry.space_group_name_H-M   'P 1'
#
loop_
_entity.id
_entity.type
_entity.pdbx_description
1 polymer ?
#
loop_
_entity_poly.entity_id
_entity_poly.type
_entity_poly.pdbx_seq_one_letter_code
_entity_poly.pdbx_strand_id
1 'polypeptide(L)'
;DKVYVEPHSTGGGKIKEYTIPESMPLAVDISLLVLLRSFPFNTNEHWEVYMIDFSQHYVSVTIRQTGEEHVIVPAGEFECYRIEVIVNLSVFKPSIIFWITKNDPHFLVKHSGMRGPFTLHYVTTLVSIE
;
A
#
# COMPACT_ATOMS: atom_id res chain seq x y z
N ASP A 1 6.31 17.23 -2.83
CA ASP A 1 6.04 16.55 -1.54
C ASP A 1 7.28 15.89 -0.97
N LYS A 2 7.45 15.93 0.36
CA LYS A 2 8.57 15.28 1.05
C LYS A 2 8.09 13.94 1.63
N VAL A 3 8.80 12.86 1.31
CA VAL A 3 8.52 11.52 1.85
C VAL A 3 9.71 11.08 2.69
N TYR A 4 9.43 10.64 3.91
CA TYR A 4 10.44 10.08 4.81
C TYR A 4 10.47 8.57 4.65
N VAL A 5 11.62 8.02 4.30
CA VAL A 5 11.82 6.58 4.12
C VAL A 5 12.77 6.09 5.21
N GLU A 6 12.28 5.23 6.10
CA GLU A 6 13.10 4.60 7.13
C GLU A 6 13.35 3.12 6.78
N PRO A 7 14.61 2.72 6.53
CA PRO A 7 14.94 1.31 6.37
C PRO A 7 15.03 0.64 7.76
N HIS A 8 14.07 -0.23 8.07
CA HIS A 8 14.16 -1.08 9.26
C HIS A 8 15.04 -2.31 8.96
N SER A 9 16.35 -2.19 9.20
CA SER A 9 17.21 -3.34 9.48
C SER A 9 17.62 -3.30 10.95
N THR A 10 17.72 -4.46 11.58
CA THR A 10 18.05 -4.68 12.99
C THR A 10 19.51 -4.33 13.33
N GLY A 11 19.95 -3.12 12.98
CA GLY A 11 21.30 -2.62 13.28
C GLY A 11 21.54 -1.22 12.73
N GLY A 12 21.19 -0.19 13.50
CA GLY A 12 21.75 1.17 13.37
C GLY A 12 21.62 1.86 12.01
N GLY A 13 20.41 1.91 11.44
CA GLY A 13 20.15 2.57 10.16
C GLY A 13 20.26 4.10 10.25
N LYS A 14 21.14 4.69 9.43
CA LYS A 14 21.16 6.15 9.19
C LYS A 14 19.89 6.56 8.44
N ILE A 15 19.15 7.53 8.97
CA ILE A 15 18.04 8.19 8.26
C ILE A 15 18.61 8.78 6.96
N LYS A 16 18.07 8.38 5.81
CA LYS A 16 18.36 9.00 4.52
C LYS A 16 17.12 9.73 4.03
N GLU A 17 17.20 11.05 4.00
CA GLU A 17 16.19 11.91 3.40
C GLU A 17 16.36 11.88 1.87
N TYR A 18 15.29 11.59 1.15
CA TYR A 18 15.26 11.63 -0.31
C TYR A 18 14.19 12.62 -0.74
N THR A 19 14.60 13.66 -1.46
CA THR A 19 13.66 14.54 -2.16
C THR A 19 13.21 13.83 -3.42
N ILE A 20 11.92 13.46 -3.48
CA ILE A 20 11.33 12.88 -4.69
C ILE A 20 11.19 14.02 -5.71
N PRO A 21 11.78 13.90 -6.92
CA PRO A 21 11.61 14.91 -7.96
C PRO A 21 10.12 15.10 -8.27
N GLU A 22 9.66 16.33 -8.45
CA GLU A 22 8.26 16.65 -8.77
C GLU A 22 7.77 15.96 -10.05
N SER A 23 8.70 15.63 -10.95
CA SER A 23 8.44 14.90 -12.19
C SER A 23 8.26 13.39 -12.01
N MET A 24 8.49 12.85 -10.81
CA MET A 24 8.34 11.43 -10.54
C MET A 24 6.87 11.15 -10.18
N PRO A 25 6.10 10.46 -11.04
CA PRO A 25 4.74 10.09 -10.70
C PRO A 25 4.75 9.21 -9.45
N LEU A 26 4.21 9.73 -8.34
CA LEU A 26 3.91 8.94 -7.17
C LEU A 26 2.77 8.01 -7.56
N ALA A 27 3.10 6.75 -7.84
CA ALA A 27 2.12 5.71 -8.11
C ALA A 27 1.43 5.30 -6.81
N VAL A 28 0.55 6.16 -6.31
CA VAL A 28 -0.53 5.76 -5.42
C VAL A 28 -1.80 5.94 -6.22
N ASP A 29 -2.35 4.83 -6.71
CA ASP A 29 -3.64 4.86 -7.39
C ASP A 29 -4.71 5.27 -6.36
N ILE A 30 -5.06 6.57 -6.36
CA ILE A 30 -6.05 7.15 -5.46
C ILE A 30 -7.39 6.44 -5.62
N SER A 31 -7.73 6.00 -6.84
CA SER A 31 -8.97 5.27 -7.10
C SER A 31 -8.97 3.89 -6.44
N LEU A 32 -7.84 3.18 -6.43
CA LEU A 32 -7.71 1.93 -5.68
C LEU A 32 -7.92 2.16 -4.17
N LEU A 33 -7.28 3.18 -3.58
CA LEU A 33 -7.43 3.45 -2.15
C LEU A 33 -8.86 3.83 -1.76
N VAL A 34 -9.56 4.59 -2.62
CA VAL A 34 -10.98 4.90 -2.42
C VAL A 34 -11.83 3.63 -2.53
N LEU A 35 -11.55 2.77 -3.52
CA LEU A 35 -12.25 1.51 -3.72
C LEU A 35 -12.07 0.55 -2.53
N LEU A 36 -10.86 0.47 -1.97
CA LEU A 36 -10.56 -0.39 -0.82
C LEU A 36 -11.37 -0.03 0.43
N ARG A 37 -11.87 1.20 0.56
CA ARG A 37 -12.76 1.60 1.67
C ARG A 37 -14.08 0.86 1.69
N SER A 38 -14.51 0.35 0.53
CA SER A 38 -15.76 -0.39 0.37
C SER A 38 -15.54 -1.90 0.29
N PHE A 39 -14.32 -2.38 0.52
CA PHE A 39 -14.04 -3.81 0.53
C PHE A 39 -14.91 -4.52 1.60
N PRO A 40 -15.49 -5.70 1.32
CA PRO A 40 -16.31 -6.44 2.27
C PRO A 40 -15.44 -7.08 3.34
N PHE A 41 -14.93 -6.28 4.27
CA PHE A 41 -14.06 -6.73 5.34
C PHE A 41 -14.74 -7.81 6.19
N ASN A 42 -13.92 -8.71 6.75
CA ASN A 42 -14.34 -9.84 7.58
C ASN A 42 -15.26 -10.85 6.89
N THR A 43 -15.19 -10.88 5.56
CA THR A 43 -15.74 -11.96 4.73
C THR A 43 -14.59 -12.79 4.15
N ASN A 44 -14.90 -13.98 3.64
CA ASN A 44 -13.95 -14.78 2.86
C ASN A 44 -13.92 -14.37 1.37
N GLU A 45 -14.47 -13.21 1.04
CA GLU A 45 -14.53 -12.72 -0.34
C GLU A 45 -13.17 -12.19 -0.79
N HIS A 46 -12.98 -12.24 -2.11
CA HIS A 46 -11.90 -11.54 -2.80
C HIS A 46 -12.51 -10.80 -3.98
N TRP A 47 -11.86 -9.72 -4.39
CA TRP A 47 -12.23 -8.99 -5.59
C TRP A 47 -11.24 -9.26 -6.71
N GLU A 48 -11.76 -9.44 -7.91
CA GLU A 48 -10.99 -9.40 -9.15
C GLU A 48 -11.39 -8.12 -9.88
N VAL A 49 -10.45 -7.19 -10.02
CA VAL A 49 -10.69 -5.90 -10.67
C VAL A 49 -9.61 -5.60 -11.70
N TYR A 50 -9.90 -4.68 -12.61
CA TYR A 50 -8.90 -4.14 -13.53
C TYR A 50 -8.44 -2.78 -13.03
N MET A 51 -7.14 -2.62 -12.84
CA MET A 51 -6.51 -1.31 -12.69
C MET A 51 -6.18 -0.80 -14.08
N ILE A 52 -6.59 0.43 -14.39
CA ILE A 52 -6.42 1.05 -15.72
C ILE A 52 -5.52 2.28 -15.56
N ASP A 53 -4.48 2.37 -16.38
CA ASP A 53 -3.63 3.56 -16.42
C ASP A 53 -4.18 4.64 -17.37
N PHE A 54 -3.62 5.86 -17.33
CA PHE A 54 -4.03 6.96 -18.21
C PHE A 54 -3.74 6.71 -19.70
N SER A 55 -2.94 5.69 -20.03
CA SER A 55 -2.68 5.25 -21.40
C SER A 55 -3.64 4.13 -21.85
N GLN A 56 -4.68 3.84 -21.07
CA GLN A 56 -5.67 2.77 -21.28
C GLN A 56 -5.09 1.35 -21.24
N HIS A 57 -3.86 1.17 -20.75
CA HIS A 57 -3.42 -0.17 -20.40
C HIS A 57 -4.14 -0.60 -19.13
N TYR A 58 -4.47 -1.87 -19.06
CA TYR A 58 -5.06 -2.44 -17.86
C TYR A 58 -4.23 -3.61 -17.36
N VAL A 59 -4.31 -3.82 -16.07
CA VAL A 59 -3.80 -5.02 -15.41
C VAL A 59 -4.87 -5.59 -14.50
N SER A 60 -5.06 -6.91 -14.57
CA SER A 60 -5.92 -7.61 -13.61
C SER A 60 -5.23 -7.63 -12.26
N VAL A 61 -5.99 -7.32 -11.21
CA VAL A 61 -5.53 -7.46 -9.83
C VAL A 61 -6.53 -8.24 -9.01
N THR A 62 -5.99 -9.04 -8.09
CA THR A 62 -6.77 -9.76 -7.08
C THR A 62 -6.57 -9.07 -5.73
N ILE A 63 -7.66 -8.70 -5.07
CA ILE A 63 -7.66 -8.01 -3.78
C ILE A 63 -8.28 -8.95 -2.74
N ARG A 64 -7.60 -9.15 -1.62
CA ARG A 64 -8.13 -9.98 -0.53
C ARG A 64 -7.70 -9.46 0.84
N GLN A 65 -8.58 -9.62 1.82
CA GLN A 65 -8.17 -9.54 3.22
C GLN A 65 -7.34 -10.77 3.59
N THR A 66 -6.19 -10.55 4.20
CA THR A 66 -5.25 -11.60 4.61
C THR A 66 -5.04 -11.67 6.11
N GLY A 67 -5.55 -10.69 6.86
CA GLY A 67 -5.48 -10.69 8.31
C GLY A 67 -5.96 -9.38 8.92
N GLU A 68 -5.85 -9.33 10.24
CA GLU A 68 -6.04 -8.16 11.07
C GLU A 68 -4.75 -7.93 11.86
N GLU A 69 -4.28 -6.68 11.93
CA GLU A 69 -3.02 -6.34 12.59
C GLU A 69 -3.16 -5.04 13.39
N HIS A 70 -2.57 -5.02 14.58
CA HIS A 70 -2.30 -3.78 15.32
C HIS A 70 -1.05 -3.13 14.77
N VAL A 71 -1.17 -1.90 14.24
CA VAL A 71 -0.10 -1.21 13.53
C VAL A 71 0.28 0.06 14.28
N ILE A 72 1.56 0.19 14.62
CA ILE A 72 2.15 1.38 15.24
C ILE A 72 2.92 2.16 14.17
N VAL A 73 2.55 3.43 13.98
CA VAL A 73 3.19 4.38 13.05
C VAL A 73 3.38 5.73 13.76
N PRO A 74 4.15 6.69 13.20
CA PRO A 74 4.34 7.98 13.86
C PRO A 74 3.04 8.75 14.14
N ALA A 75 1.99 8.54 13.34
CA ALA A 75 0.66 9.13 13.59
C ALA A 75 -0.11 8.52 14.77
N GLY A 76 0.34 7.40 15.34
CA GLY A 76 -0.31 6.70 16.44
C GLY A 76 -0.46 5.21 16.21
N GLU A 77 -1.41 4.61 16.94
CA GLU A 77 -1.68 3.18 16.93
C GLU A 77 -3.05 2.90 16.31
N PHE A 78 -3.12 1.90 15.43
CA PHE A 78 -4.32 1.61 14.64
C PHE A 78 -4.56 0.10 14.51
N GLU A 79 -5.78 -0.31 14.82
CA GLU A 79 -6.30 -1.62 14.42
C GLU A 79 -6.61 -1.62 12.92
N CYS A 80 -5.95 -2.47 12.16
CA CYS A 80 -6.02 -2.47 10.69
C CYS A 80 -6.43 -3.83 10.12
N TYR A 81 -7.11 -3.79 8.97
CA TYR A 81 -7.20 -4.89 8.03
C TYR A 81 -5.95 -4.94 7.14
N ARG A 82 -5.33 -6.11 7.05
CA ARG A 82 -4.22 -6.39 6.14
C ARG A 82 -4.79 -6.83 4.80
N ILE A 83 -4.77 -5.94 3.82
CA ILE A 83 -5.24 -6.20 2.46
C ILE A 83 -4.05 -6.51 1.56
N GLU A 84 -4.10 -7.63 0.84
CA GLU A 84 -3.14 -7.96 -0.21
C GLU A 84 -3.76 -7.68 -1.58
N VAL A 85 -3.03 -6.92 -2.39
CA VAL A 85 -3.35 -6.65 -3.80
C VAL A 85 -2.30 -7.33 -4.65
N ILE A 86 -2.70 -8.34 -5.40
CA ILE A 86 -1.84 -9.14 -6.27
C ILE A 86 -2.04 -8.67 -7.71
N VAL A 87 -0.96 -8.23 -8.35
CA VAL A 87 -0.98 -7.84 -9.76
C VAL A 87 -0.77 -9.08 -10.62
N ASN A 88 -1.75 -9.44 -11.44
CA ASN A 88 -1.71 -10.65 -12.26
C ASN A 88 -0.98 -10.41 -13.59
N LEU A 89 0.35 -10.45 -13.57
CA LEU A 89 1.17 -10.50 -14.80
C LEU A 89 1.48 -11.96 -15.17
N SER A 90 1.74 -12.21 -16.45
CA SER A 90 1.90 -13.57 -16.99
C SER A 90 3.08 -14.36 -16.41
N VAL A 91 4.15 -13.69 -15.96
CA VAL A 91 5.41 -14.34 -15.51
C VAL A 91 5.74 -14.03 -14.04
N PHE A 92 5.21 -12.93 -13.49
CA PHE A 92 5.50 -12.48 -12.14
C PHE A 92 4.22 -11.93 -11.50
N LYS A 93 4.02 -12.18 -10.20
CA LYS A 93 2.85 -11.70 -9.47
C LYS A 93 3.30 -10.78 -8.34
N PRO A 94 3.63 -9.51 -8.61
CA PRO A 94 3.94 -8.58 -7.55
C PRO A 94 2.73 -8.44 -6.63
N SER A 95 2.97 -8.39 -5.32
CA SER A 95 1.94 -8.04 -4.36
C SER A 95 2.28 -6.72 -3.67
N ILE A 96 1.22 -5.98 -3.34
CA ILE A 96 1.25 -4.78 -2.52
C ILE A 96 0.37 -5.09 -1.31
N ILE A 97 0.89 -4.79 -0.12
CA ILE A 97 0.17 -4.96 1.14
C ILE A 97 -0.26 -3.60 1.63
N PHE A 98 -1.55 -3.44 1.90
CA PHE A 98 -2.14 -2.25 2.48
C PHE A 98 -2.66 -2.57 3.89
N TRP A 99 -2.45 -1.66 4.82
CA TRP A 99 -3.06 -1.68 6.15
C TRP A 99 -4.11 -0.58 6.21
N ILE A 100 -5.37 -0.98 6.17
CA ILE A 100 -6.53 -0.10 6.17
C ILE A 100 -7.18 -0.13 7.55
N THR A 101 -7.52 1.02 8.14
CA THR A 101 -8.15 1.04 9.48
C THR A 101 -9.42 0.20 9.53
N LYS A 102 -9.64 -0.52 10.63
CA LYS A 102 -10.90 -1.23 10.87
C LYS A 102 -12.08 -0.29 11.10
N ASN A 103 -11.82 0.86 11.70
CA ASN A 103 -12.83 1.88 11.90
C ASN A 103 -13.04 2.70 10.63
N ASP A 104 -14.28 3.13 10.40
CA ASP A 104 -14.60 4.16 9.42
C ASP A 104 -13.73 5.41 9.66
N PRO A 105 -13.23 6.08 8.60
CA PRO A 105 -13.58 5.92 7.19
C PRO A 105 -12.67 4.93 6.40
N HIS A 106 -12.12 3.90 7.05
CA HIS A 106 -11.25 2.90 6.41
C HIS A 106 -10.07 3.52 5.65
N PHE A 107 -9.27 4.34 6.31
CA PHE A 107 -8.15 5.00 5.66
C PHE A 107 -6.87 4.18 5.72
N LEU A 108 -5.93 4.52 4.84
CA LEU A 108 -4.64 3.86 4.73
C LEU A 108 -3.70 4.32 5.86
N VAL A 109 -3.19 3.37 6.64
CA VAL A 109 -2.20 3.61 7.72
C VAL A 109 -0.78 3.32 7.24
N LYS A 110 -0.61 2.28 6.44
CA LYS A 110 0.69 1.80 5.95
C LYS A 110 0.50 1.06 4.65
N HIS A 111 1.46 1.11 3.74
CA HIS A 111 1.53 0.12 2.67
C HIS A 111 2.98 -0.27 2.36
N SER A 112 3.14 -1.45 1.80
CA SER A 112 4.44 -1.97 1.39
C SER A 112 4.33 -2.72 0.08
N GLY A 113 5.35 -2.61 -0.77
CA GLY A 113 5.37 -3.32 -2.04
C GLY A 113 6.72 -3.27 -2.73
N MET A 114 6.74 -3.75 -3.97
CA MET A 114 7.89 -3.68 -4.87
C MET A 114 7.52 -2.88 -6.12
N ARG A 115 8.44 -2.08 -6.65
CA ARG A 115 8.23 -1.31 -7.89
C ARG A 115 8.39 -2.15 -9.17
N GLY A 116 8.93 -3.36 -9.04
CA GLY A 116 9.22 -4.27 -10.13
C GLY A 116 9.99 -5.51 -9.65
N PRO A 117 10.14 -6.54 -10.49
CA PRO A 117 10.94 -7.71 -10.16
C PRO A 117 12.38 -7.26 -9.89
N PHE A 118 12.95 -7.65 -8.74
CA PHE A 118 14.30 -7.28 -8.28
C PHE A 118 14.51 -5.80 -7.90
N THR A 119 13.43 -5.05 -7.69
CA THR A 119 13.54 -3.67 -7.18
C THR A 119 13.54 -3.61 -5.66
N LEU A 120 13.92 -2.46 -5.11
CA LEU A 120 13.85 -2.20 -3.67
C LEU A 120 12.41 -2.31 -3.16
N HIS A 121 12.25 -3.01 -2.06
CA HIS A 121 11.02 -3.00 -1.28
C HIS A 121 10.85 -1.61 -0.67
N TYR A 122 9.64 -1.05 -0.79
CA TYR A 122 9.30 0.23 -0.19
C TYR A 122 8.22 0.04 0.86
N VAL A 123 8.26 0.91 1.87
CA VAL A 123 7.24 1.01 2.91
C VAL A 123 6.89 2.48 3.06
N THR A 124 5.60 2.77 3.10
CA THR A 124 5.09 4.09 3.49
C THR A 124 4.25 3.93 4.75
N THR A 125 4.27 4.94 5.60
CA THR A 125 3.54 4.97 6.86
C THR A 125 2.88 6.33 7.04
N LEU A 126 1.74 6.33 7.74
CA LEU A 126 1.05 7.55 8.13
C LEU A 126 1.86 8.27 9.22
N VAL A 127 2.21 9.52 8.96
CA VAL A 127 3.07 10.31 9.86
C VAL A 127 2.29 11.29 10.73
N SER A 128 1.14 11.79 10.26
CA SER A 128 0.25 12.67 11.00
C SER A 128 -1.18 12.61 10.43
N ILE A 129 -2.16 12.98 11.25
CA ILE A 129 -3.55 13.26 10.87
C ILE A 129 -3.82 14.68 11.34
N GLU A 130 -4.27 15.55 10.43
CA GLU A 130 -4.70 16.94 10.75
C GLU A 130 -6.20 16.99 11.04
#